data_AF-A0A3N5WPX5-F1
#
_entry.id   AF-A0A3N5WPX5-F1
#
_cell.length_a   1.000
_cell.length_b   1.000
_cell.length_c   1.000
_cell.angle_alpha   90.00
_cell.angle_beta   90.00
_cell.angle_gamma   90.00
#
_symmetry.space_group_name_H-M   'P 1'
#
loop_
_entity.id
_entity.type
_entity.pdbx_description
1 polymer ?
#
loop_
_entity_poly.entity_id
_entity_poly.type
_entity_poly.pdbx_seq_one_letter_code
_entity_poly.pdbx_strand_id
1 'polypeptide(L)'
;MPIRRRLERPEVAFIDSFRKMPHQGLSEQEVNDIVSYLAWISNIENQDWPPQHSEKRWKRSTERMLAAAAVSPGAAVIQQEQCLACHNLGKDGANQAIRFEWIAKRRDAQWIADFLADPEKMAPGCGMPSYPHLSAGQRESVGQFIAALSPGTGR
;
A
#
# COMPACT_ATOMS: atom_id res chain seq x y z
N MET A 1 -13.93 22.82 10.72
CA MET A 1 -15.08 22.03 11.22
C MET A 1 -15.86 21.41 10.05
N PRO A 2 -15.45 20.24 9.54
CA PRO A 2 -16.05 19.63 8.35
C PRO A 2 -17.52 19.21 8.49
N ILE A 3 -17.98 18.91 9.71
CA ILE A 3 -19.34 18.42 9.98
C ILE A 3 -20.38 19.55 9.94
N ARG A 4 -20.10 20.71 10.54
CA ARG A 4 -21.03 21.86 10.51
C ARG A 4 -21.46 22.22 9.09
N ARG A 5 -20.48 22.38 8.18
CA ARG A 5 -20.73 22.69 6.77
C ARG A 5 -21.64 21.66 6.08
N ARG A 6 -21.57 20.39 6.48
CA ARG A 6 -22.46 19.35 5.94
C ARG A 6 -23.90 19.60 6.39
N LEU A 7 -24.14 19.94 7.65
CA LEU A 7 -25.48 20.18 8.20
C LEU A 7 -26.11 21.48 7.65
N GLU A 8 -25.34 22.56 7.55
CA GLU A 8 -25.83 23.87 7.11
C GLU A 8 -25.95 23.98 5.58
N ARG A 9 -25.06 23.34 4.83
CA ARG A 9 -24.96 23.46 3.36
C ARG A 9 -24.67 22.12 2.69
N PRO A 10 -25.52 21.10 2.86
CA PRO A 10 -25.28 19.77 2.32
C PRO A 10 -25.18 19.75 0.79
N GLU A 11 -25.88 20.64 0.09
CA GLU A 11 -25.85 20.77 -1.37
C GLU A 11 -24.45 21.10 -1.88
N VAL A 12 -23.68 21.90 -1.14
CA VAL A 12 -22.28 22.22 -1.48
C VAL A 12 -21.32 21.20 -0.88
N ALA A 13 -21.63 20.63 0.28
CA ALA A 13 -20.78 19.64 0.93
C ALA A 13 -20.74 18.29 0.19
N PHE A 14 -21.80 17.96 -0.54
CA PHE A 14 -21.96 16.71 -1.27
C PHE A 14 -22.15 16.92 -2.77
N ILE A 15 -21.70 18.05 -3.35
CA ILE A 15 -21.91 18.38 -4.77
C ILE A 15 -21.42 17.27 -5.72
N ASP A 16 -20.23 16.71 -5.45
CA ASP A 16 -19.62 15.65 -6.26
C ASP A 16 -19.94 14.22 -5.77
N SER A 17 -20.77 14.07 -4.73
CA SER A 17 -21.15 12.76 -4.20
C SER A 17 -22.44 12.25 -4.83
N PHE A 18 -22.49 10.95 -5.12
CA PHE A 18 -23.75 10.28 -5.49
C PHE A 18 -24.71 10.17 -4.29
N ARG A 19 -24.19 10.16 -3.05
CA ARG A 19 -24.98 10.16 -1.82
C ARG A 19 -25.20 11.60 -1.38
N LYS A 20 -26.40 12.12 -1.61
CA LYS A 20 -26.79 13.45 -1.15
C LYS A 20 -27.32 13.38 0.28
N MET A 21 -26.99 14.39 1.06
CA MET A 21 -27.69 14.65 2.31
C MET A 21 -28.78 15.69 2.02
N PRO A 22 -30.06 15.46 2.36
CA PRO A 22 -31.09 16.49 2.22
C PRO A 22 -30.82 17.63 3.21
N HIS A 23 -31.27 18.84 2.90
CA HIS A 23 -31.22 19.95 3.85
C HIS A 23 -32.26 19.73 4.97
N GLN A 24 -31.82 19.62 6.22
CA GLN A 24 -32.68 19.25 7.34
C GLN A 24 -33.45 20.43 7.96
N GLY A 25 -33.11 21.68 7.60
CA GLY A 25 -33.82 22.86 8.12
C GLY A 25 -33.55 23.15 9.60
N LEU A 26 -32.38 22.77 10.09
CA LEU A 26 -31.98 22.93 11.48
C LEU A 26 -31.71 24.40 11.83
N SER A 27 -32.08 24.79 13.04
CA SER A 27 -31.66 26.06 13.63
C SER A 27 -30.17 26.06 13.98
N GLU A 28 -29.60 27.24 14.18
CA GLU A 28 -28.18 27.37 14.57
C GLU A 28 -27.88 26.62 15.89
N GLN A 29 -28.82 26.65 16.84
CA GLN A 29 -28.67 25.94 18.11
C GLN A 29 -28.66 24.42 17.92
N GLU A 30 -29.56 23.87 17.10
CA GLU A 30 -29.59 22.44 16.82
C GLU A 30 -28.33 21.97 16.08
N VAL A 31 -27.80 22.79 15.17
CA VAL A 31 -26.51 22.51 14.53
C VAL A 31 -25.38 22.47 15.57
N ASN A 32 -25.37 23.42 16.51
CA ASN A 32 -24.38 23.45 17.60
C ASN A 32 -24.45 22.19 18.47
N ASP A 33 -25.65 21.77 18.84
CA ASP A 33 -25.90 20.62 19.70
C ASP A 33 -25.48 19.32 19.01
N ILE A 34 -25.84 19.14 17.74
CA ILE A 34 -25.44 17.96 16.95
C ILE A 34 -23.92 17.92 16.75
N VAL A 35 -23.30 19.05 16.43
CA VAL A 35 -21.83 19.12 16.27
C VAL A 35 -21.14 18.74 17.58
N SER A 36 -21.63 19.25 18.72
CA SER A 36 -21.09 18.95 20.05
C SER A 36 -21.26 17.48 20.41
N TYR A 37 -22.44 16.91 20.16
CA TYR A 37 -22.73 15.50 20.39
C TYR A 37 -21.84 14.57 19.54
N LEU A 38 -21.70 14.85 18.23
CA LEU A 38 -20.85 14.05 17.34
C LEU A 38 -19.36 14.17 17.69
N ALA A 39 -18.92 15.36 18.13
CA ALA A 39 -17.56 15.54 18.64
C ALA A 39 -17.34 14.72 19.91
N TRP A 40 -18.31 14.70 20.83
CA TRP A 40 -18.24 13.84 22.02
C TRP A 40 -18.18 12.35 21.66
N ILE A 41 -19.06 11.86 20.77
CA ILE A 41 -19.01 10.46 20.29
C ILE A 41 -17.66 10.12 19.68
N SER A 42 -17.05 11.03 18.91
CA SER A 42 -15.78 10.77 18.23
C SER A 42 -14.62 10.45 19.17
N ASN A 43 -14.74 10.77 20.46
CA ASN A 43 -13.75 10.47 21.49
C ASN A 43 -14.03 9.16 22.24
N ILE A 44 -15.15 8.48 21.96
CA ILE A 44 -15.44 7.19 22.59
C ILE A 44 -14.54 6.13 21.96
N GLU A 45 -13.77 5.44 22.80
CA GLU A 45 -12.93 4.29 22.42
C GLU A 45 -13.82 3.19 21.81
N ASN A 46 -13.79 3.06 20.48
CA ASN A 46 -14.60 2.11 19.74
C ASN A 46 -14.03 0.68 19.70
N GLN A 47 -12.99 0.39 20.50
CA GLN A 47 -12.29 -0.90 20.54
C GLN A 47 -11.91 -1.41 19.14
N ASP A 48 -11.53 -0.50 18.24
CA ASP A 48 -11.10 -0.79 16.86
C ASP A 48 -12.22 -1.40 15.98
N TRP A 49 -13.48 -1.10 16.31
CA TRP A 49 -14.67 -1.48 15.57
C TRP A 49 -15.17 -0.31 14.68
N PRO A 50 -15.63 -0.58 13.43
CA PRO A 50 -15.75 -1.89 12.80
C PRO A 50 -14.42 -2.38 12.24
N PRO A 51 -14.18 -3.70 12.25
CA PRO A 51 -12.87 -4.27 11.98
C PRO A 51 -12.36 -4.01 10.56
N GLN A 52 -13.25 -3.69 9.63
CA GLN A 52 -12.91 -3.33 8.24
C GLN A 52 -12.20 -1.97 8.11
N HIS A 53 -12.30 -1.09 9.12
CA HIS A 53 -11.64 0.22 9.15
C HIS A 53 -10.46 0.27 10.14
N SER A 54 -10.09 -0.89 10.71
CA SER A 54 -8.95 -0.99 11.60
C SER A 54 -7.63 -0.86 10.84
N GLU A 55 -6.91 0.24 11.10
CA GLU A 55 -5.52 0.43 10.68
C GLU A 55 -4.62 -0.69 11.24
N LYS A 56 -4.94 -1.22 12.43
CA LYS A 56 -4.20 -2.32 13.06
C LYS A 56 -4.40 -3.63 12.29
N ARG A 57 -5.61 -3.89 11.78
CA ARG A 57 -5.93 -5.07 10.96
C ARG A 57 -5.21 -5.02 9.62
N TRP A 58 -5.18 -3.85 8.97
CA TRP A 58 -4.40 -3.65 7.74
C TRP A 58 -2.92 -4.03 7.96
N LYS A 59 -2.31 -3.49 9.02
CA LYS A 59 -0.92 -3.81 9.41
C LYS A 59 -0.70 -5.30 9.63
N ARG A 60 -1.58 -6.00 10.38
CA ARG A 60 -1.45 -7.45 10.61
C ARG A 60 -1.55 -8.28 9.33
N SER A 61 -2.42 -7.91 8.39
CA SER A 61 -2.55 -8.64 7.12
C SER A 61 -1.31 -8.49 6.25
N THR A 62 -0.77 -7.28 6.18
CA THR A 62 0.47 -6.97 5.46
C THR A 62 1.67 -7.61 6.13
N GLU A 63 1.77 -7.59 7.46
CA GLU A 63 2.80 -8.32 8.23
C GLU A 63 2.72 -9.82 7.99
N ARG A 64 1.52 -10.42 7.92
CA ARG A 64 1.36 -11.85 7.66
C ARG A 64 1.72 -12.23 6.23
N MET A 65 1.41 -11.36 5.27
CA MET A 65 1.87 -11.50 3.88
C MET A 65 3.39 -11.35 3.81
N LEU A 66 3.97 -10.33 4.43
CA LEU A 66 5.43 -10.12 4.49
C LEU A 66 6.15 -11.27 5.20
N ALA A 67 5.58 -11.83 6.27
CA ALA A 67 6.14 -12.98 6.97
C ALA A 67 6.04 -14.26 6.13
N ALA A 68 4.92 -14.49 5.43
CA ALA A 68 4.80 -15.60 4.49
C ALA A 68 5.76 -15.43 3.30
N ALA A 69 5.92 -14.20 2.83
CA ALA A 69 6.81 -13.84 1.75
C ALA A 69 8.28 -13.98 2.19
N ALA A 70 8.63 -13.67 3.44
CA ALA A 70 9.96 -13.87 4.05
C ALA A 70 10.38 -15.35 4.14
N VAL A 71 9.45 -16.30 3.96
CA VAL A 71 9.72 -17.75 3.91
C VAL A 71 9.78 -18.27 2.48
N SER A 72 9.55 -17.42 1.47
CA SER A 72 9.66 -17.82 0.06
C SER A 72 11.13 -17.92 -0.38
N PRO A 73 11.47 -18.83 -1.32
CA PRO A 73 12.82 -18.90 -1.88
C PRO A 73 13.30 -17.56 -2.46
N GLY A 74 12.40 -16.78 -3.09
CA GLY A 74 12.75 -15.46 -3.63
C GLY A 74 13.12 -14.42 -2.57
N ALA A 75 12.42 -14.39 -1.43
CA ALA A 75 12.78 -13.49 -0.33
C ALA A 75 14.10 -13.86 0.32
N ALA A 76 14.39 -15.16 0.43
CA ALA A 76 15.67 -15.62 0.95
C ALA A 76 16.83 -15.13 0.07
N VAL A 77 16.70 -15.18 -1.26
CA VAL A 77 17.69 -14.62 -2.18
C VAL A 77 17.78 -13.10 -2.03
N ILE A 78 16.66 -12.37 -1.95
CA ILE A 78 16.66 -10.90 -1.73
C ILE A 78 17.42 -10.51 -0.46
N GLN A 79 17.28 -11.29 0.61
CA GLN A 79 17.98 -11.06 1.87
C GLN A 79 19.48 -11.40 1.75
N GLN A 80 19.81 -12.54 1.13
CA GLN A 80 21.18 -13.01 0.96
C GLN A 80 22.02 -12.07 0.07
N GLU A 81 21.42 -11.59 -1.01
CA GLU A 81 22.05 -10.69 -1.98
C GLU A 81 21.96 -9.21 -1.59
N GLN A 82 21.46 -8.93 -0.37
CA GLN A 82 21.32 -7.59 0.21
C GLN A 82 20.60 -6.59 -0.71
N CYS A 83 19.59 -7.03 -1.48
CA CYS A 83 18.93 -6.17 -2.46
C CYS A 83 18.28 -4.93 -1.82
N LEU A 84 17.89 -5.03 -0.54
CA LEU A 84 17.34 -3.92 0.25
C LEU A 84 18.36 -2.84 0.64
N ALA A 85 19.66 -3.04 0.36
CA ALA A 85 20.67 -2.00 0.53
C ALA A 85 20.44 -0.81 -0.43
N CYS A 86 19.83 -1.08 -1.59
CA CYS A 86 19.48 -0.05 -2.58
C CYS A 86 17.97 0.06 -2.79
N HIS A 87 17.24 -1.07 -2.76
CA HIS A 87 15.79 -1.13 -2.96
C HIS A 87 15.02 -1.05 -1.64
N ASN A 88 13.73 -0.75 -1.73
CA ASN A 88 12.81 -0.80 -0.60
C ASN A 88 11.59 -1.70 -0.87
N LEU A 89 11.08 -2.25 0.23
CA LEU A 89 9.84 -3.00 0.33
C LEU A 89 9.05 -2.46 1.53
N GLY A 90 7.91 -1.83 1.28
CA GLY A 90 7.16 -1.13 2.30
C GLY A 90 7.99 -0.04 2.98
N LYS A 91 8.27 -0.22 4.27
CA LYS A 91 9.08 0.70 5.09
C LYS A 91 10.54 0.26 5.28
N ASP A 92 10.88 -0.93 4.78
CA ASP A 92 12.18 -1.56 4.97
C ASP A 92 13.09 -1.35 3.75
N GLY A 93 14.40 -1.25 3.98
CA GLY A 93 15.41 -1.03 2.93
C GLY A 93 15.72 0.44 2.65
N ALA A 94 16.39 0.70 1.52
CA ALA A 94 16.82 2.02 1.09
C ALA A 94 15.97 2.55 -0.08
N ASN A 95 15.90 3.88 -0.24
CA ASN A 95 15.15 4.51 -1.32
C ASN A 95 16.07 5.02 -2.45
N GLN A 96 17.14 4.27 -2.75
CA GLN A 96 18.14 4.64 -3.77
C GLN A 96 17.80 4.05 -5.14
N ALA A 97 17.20 2.87 -5.17
CA ALA A 97 16.69 2.20 -6.36
C ALA A 97 15.16 2.14 -6.33
N ILE A 98 14.57 1.56 -7.38
CA ILE A 98 13.12 1.52 -7.52
C ILE A 98 12.49 0.57 -6.49
N ARG A 99 11.27 0.91 -6.06
CA ARG A 99 10.52 0.11 -5.07
C ARG A 99 10.04 -1.21 -5.70
N PHE A 100 10.10 -2.31 -4.96
CA PHE A 100 9.70 -3.61 -5.51
C PHE A 100 8.22 -3.66 -5.90
N GLU A 101 7.33 -3.04 -5.14
CA GLU A 101 5.90 -3.01 -5.47
C GLU A 101 5.61 -2.13 -6.70
N TRP A 102 6.53 -1.23 -7.06
CA TRP A 102 6.40 -0.41 -8.26
C TRP A 102 6.81 -1.15 -9.52
N ILE A 103 7.90 -1.92 -9.46
CA ILE A 103 8.31 -2.73 -10.60
C ILE A 103 7.37 -3.91 -10.82
N ALA A 104 6.82 -4.48 -9.74
CA ALA A 104 5.81 -5.54 -9.79
C ALA A 104 4.57 -5.16 -10.62
N LYS A 105 4.20 -3.87 -10.65
CA LYS A 105 3.08 -3.37 -11.46
C LYS A 105 3.37 -3.31 -12.96
N ARG A 106 4.65 -3.34 -13.35
CA ARG A 106 5.08 -3.06 -14.72
C ARG A 106 5.70 -4.27 -15.40
N ARG A 107 6.23 -5.22 -14.63
CA ARG A 107 7.03 -6.34 -15.12
C ARG A 107 6.56 -7.63 -14.47
N ASP A 108 6.58 -8.70 -15.25
CA ASP A 108 6.30 -10.04 -14.76
C ASP A 108 7.54 -10.68 -14.13
N ALA A 109 7.36 -11.87 -13.57
CA ALA A 109 8.41 -12.62 -12.92
C ALA A 109 9.58 -12.96 -13.86
N GLN A 110 9.28 -13.31 -15.11
CA GLN A 110 10.29 -13.73 -16.07
C GLN A 110 11.18 -12.55 -16.47
N TRP A 111 10.59 -11.38 -16.74
CA TRP A 111 11.35 -10.17 -17.04
C TRP A 111 12.32 -9.83 -15.91
N ILE A 112 11.89 -9.96 -14.65
CA ILE A 112 12.75 -9.69 -13.50
C ILE A 112 13.89 -10.71 -13.43
N ALA A 113 13.61 -11.99 -13.68
CA ALA A 113 14.62 -13.04 -13.69
C ALA A 113 15.71 -12.80 -14.75
N ASP A 114 15.28 -12.40 -15.96
CA ASP A 114 16.18 -12.07 -17.07
C ASP A 114 16.96 -10.78 -16.79
N PHE A 115 16.32 -9.82 -16.13
CA PHE A 115 16.96 -8.58 -15.73
C PHE A 115 18.08 -8.83 -14.73
N LEU A 116 17.88 -9.71 -13.75
CA LEU A 116 18.92 -10.10 -12.80
C LEU A 116 20.11 -10.82 -13.46
N ALA A 117 19.90 -11.44 -14.63
CA ALA A 117 20.97 -12.08 -15.38
C ALA A 117 21.92 -11.06 -16.01
N ASP A 118 21.36 -10.01 -16.63
CA ASP A 118 22.12 -8.97 -17.33
C ASP A 118 21.36 -7.63 -17.34
N PRO A 119 21.47 -6.84 -16.24
CA PRO A 119 20.78 -5.56 -16.13
C PRO A 119 21.23 -4.54 -17.19
N GLU A 120 22.51 -4.52 -17.53
CA GLU A 120 23.07 -3.56 -18.50
C GLU A 120 22.51 -3.80 -19.91
N LYS A 121 22.32 -5.06 -20.30
CA LYS A 121 21.68 -5.40 -21.58
C LYS A 121 20.19 -5.00 -21.61
N MET A 122 19.49 -5.16 -20.49
CA MET A 122 18.03 -4.93 -20.41
C MET A 122 17.68 -3.47 -20.16
N ALA A 123 18.48 -2.74 -19.38
CA ALA A 123 18.38 -1.33 -19.10
C ALA A 123 19.79 -0.69 -19.04
N PRO A 124 20.34 -0.28 -20.18
CA PRO A 124 21.68 0.30 -20.25
C PRO A 124 21.85 1.51 -19.35
N GLY A 125 22.95 1.55 -18.59
CA GLY A 125 23.25 2.62 -17.64
C GLY A 125 22.47 2.52 -16.31
N CYS A 126 21.75 1.41 -16.06
CA CYS A 126 21.21 1.16 -14.74
C CYS A 126 22.35 0.79 -13.78
N GLY A 127 22.46 1.47 -12.63
CA GLY A 127 23.52 1.20 -11.65
C GLY A 127 23.38 -0.11 -10.88
N MET A 128 22.56 -1.05 -11.37
CA MET A 128 22.29 -2.31 -10.70
C MET A 128 23.28 -3.39 -11.16
N PRO A 129 23.94 -4.11 -10.23
CA PRO A 129 24.89 -5.17 -10.60
C PRO A 129 24.16 -6.38 -11.19
N SER A 130 24.85 -7.13 -12.05
CA SER A 130 24.40 -8.45 -12.52
C SER A 130 24.59 -9.51 -11.44
N TYR A 131 23.73 -10.54 -11.45
CA TYR A 131 23.80 -11.68 -10.54
C TYR A 131 24.04 -13.00 -11.30
N PRO A 132 25.22 -13.18 -11.93
CA PRO A 132 25.52 -14.38 -12.73
C PRO A 132 25.74 -15.63 -11.87
N HIS A 133 26.05 -15.48 -10.57
CA HIS A 133 26.22 -16.58 -9.63
C HIS A 133 24.89 -17.21 -9.20
N LEU A 134 23.77 -16.52 -9.40
CA LEU A 134 22.45 -17.08 -9.17
C LEU A 134 22.05 -17.98 -10.34
N SER A 135 21.57 -19.19 -10.02
CA SER A 135 20.95 -20.07 -11.00
C SER A 135 19.70 -19.44 -11.62
N ALA A 136 19.30 -19.90 -12.80
CA ALA A 136 18.07 -19.43 -13.45
C ALA A 136 16.84 -19.58 -12.53
N GLY A 137 16.70 -20.71 -11.83
CA GLY A 137 15.61 -20.93 -10.89
C GLY A 137 15.63 -20.01 -9.67
N GLN A 138 16.81 -19.62 -9.17
CA GLN A 138 16.92 -18.62 -8.11
C GLN A 138 16.47 -17.24 -8.58
N ARG A 139 16.91 -16.80 -9.76
CA ARG A 139 16.46 -15.52 -10.35
C ARG A 139 14.96 -15.51 -10.61
N GLU A 140 14.42 -16.63 -11.09
CA GLU A 140 12.99 -16.80 -11.30
C GLU A 140 12.21 -16.71 -9.98
N SER A 141 12.72 -17.33 -8.90
CA SER A 141 12.08 -17.25 -7.59
C SER A 141 12.00 -15.81 -7.05
N VAL A 142 13.03 -14.99 -7.31
CA VAL A 142 13.04 -13.55 -6.99
C VAL A 142 11.99 -12.82 -7.83
N GLY A 143 11.93 -13.09 -9.13
CA GLY A 143 10.93 -12.54 -10.02
C GLY A 143 9.50 -12.87 -9.59
N GLN A 144 9.23 -14.13 -9.23
CA GLN A 144 7.93 -14.59 -8.75
C GLN A 144 7.53 -13.89 -7.44
N PHE A 145 8.47 -13.78 -6.50
CA PHE A 145 8.25 -13.05 -5.26
C PHE A 145 7.87 -11.59 -5.54
N ILE A 146 8.65 -10.88 -6.37
CA ILE A 146 8.39 -9.47 -6.66
C ILE A 146 7.06 -9.31 -7.41
N ALA A 147 6.77 -10.15 -8.40
CA ALA A 147 5.51 -10.11 -9.14
C ALA A 147 4.29 -10.30 -8.22
N ALA A 148 4.39 -11.16 -7.22
CA ALA A 148 3.34 -11.38 -6.23
C ALA A 148 3.08 -10.16 -5.32
N LEU A 149 4.00 -9.18 -5.25
CA LEU A 149 3.81 -7.93 -4.53
C LEU A 149 2.94 -6.93 -5.30
N SER A 150 2.67 -7.15 -6.59
CA SER A 150 1.74 -6.30 -7.32
C SER A 150 0.38 -6.40 -6.61
N PRO A 151 -0.19 -5.29 -6.11
CA PRO A 151 -1.54 -5.35 -5.58
C PRO A 151 -2.42 -5.84 -6.73
N GLY A 152 -3.07 -6.98 -6.53
CA GLY A 152 -4.06 -7.48 -7.48
C GLY A 152 -4.99 -6.32 -7.83
N THR A 153 -5.31 -6.17 -9.12
CA THR A 153 -6.32 -5.24 -9.62
C THR A 153 -7.66 -5.55 -8.93
N GLY A 154 -7.81 -5.00 -7.73
CA GLY A 154 -8.95 -5.18 -6.85
C GLY A 154 -9.97 -4.10 -7.17
N ARG A 155 -11.05 -4.56 -7.78
CA ARG A 155 -12.40 -3.99 -7.79
C ARG A 155 -12.78 -3.27 -6.50
#